data_AF-A0A7W8KI60-F1
#
_entry.id   AF-A0A7W8KI60-F1
#
_cell.length_a   1.000
_cell.length_b   1.000
_cell.length_c   1.000
_cell.angle_alpha   90.00
_cell.angle_beta   90.00
_cell.angle_gamma   90.00
#
_symmetry.space_group_name_H-M   'P 1'
#
loop_
_entity.id
_entity.type
_entity.pdbx_description
1 polymer ?
#
loop_
_entity_poly.entity_id
_entity_poly.type
_entity_poly.pdbx_seq_one_letter_code
_entity_poly.pdbx_strand_id
1 'polypeptide(L)'
;MGKHYTRTTDKTTGRAIRLHRLIAQERLGRPLLPGEVVHHRDGNSLNNAPENLLVLPSQRYHAHLECCLRRERRGQPMLFPELLEGATSLYSGSLFENIYLDS
;
A
#
# COMPACT_ATOMS: atom_id res chain seq x y z
N MET A 1 8.62 4.08 18.99
CA MET A 1 7.16 3.95 18.87
C MET A 1 6.82 3.07 17.67
N GLY A 2 6.06 1.99 17.84
CA GLY A 2 5.52 1.22 16.71
C GLY A 2 4.36 1.95 16.02
N LYS A 3 4.03 1.59 14.77
CA LYS A 3 2.84 2.12 14.08
C LYS A 3 1.58 1.59 14.79
N HIS A 4 0.66 2.50 15.13
CA HIS A 4 -0.65 2.15 15.69
C HIS A 4 -1.67 2.05 14.56
N TYR A 5 -2.44 0.96 14.54
CA TYR A 5 -3.45 0.71 13.50
C TYR A 5 -4.82 0.58 14.13
N THR A 6 -5.84 1.10 13.46
CA THR A 6 -7.23 0.85 13.79
C THR A 6 -7.53 -0.64 13.66
N ARG A 7 -8.23 -1.20 14.65
CA ARG A 7 -8.66 -2.60 14.66
C ARG A 7 -10.18 -2.66 14.69
N THR A 8 -10.74 -3.67 14.04
CA THR A 8 -12.15 -4.03 14.13
C THR A 8 -12.26 -5.49 14.53
N THR A 9 -13.39 -5.90 15.09
CA THR A 9 -13.65 -7.30 15.44
C THR A 9 -14.38 -8.00 14.30
N ASP A 10 -13.85 -9.16 13.91
CA ASP A 10 -14.56 -10.08 13.04
C ASP A 10 -15.77 -10.64 13.79
N LYS A 11 -16.98 -10.49 13.23
CA LYS A 11 -18.21 -10.99 13.86
C LYS A 11 -18.30 -12.52 13.84
N THR A 12 -17.64 -13.17 12.88
CA THR A 12 -17.70 -14.62 12.72
C THR A 12 -16.67 -15.31 13.60
N THR A 13 -15.44 -14.78 13.66
CA THR A 13 -14.36 -15.42 14.42
C THR A 13 -14.10 -14.79 15.79
N GLY A 14 -14.67 -13.61 16.07
CA GLY A 14 -14.42 -12.82 17.28
C GLY A 14 -13.01 -12.20 17.33
N ARG A 15 -12.18 -12.40 16.30
CA ARG A 15 -10.77 -11.96 16.30
C ARG A 15 -10.65 -10.49 15.90
N ALA A 16 -9.70 -9.79 16.52
CA ALA A 16 -9.40 -8.41 16.18
C ALA A 16 -8.55 -8.32 14.89
N ILE A 17 -9.15 -7.85 13.81
CA ILE A 17 -8.57 -7.65 12.47
C ILE A 17 -8.07 -6.20 12.31
N ARG A 18 -7.00 -6.00 11.54
CA ARG A 18 -6.52 -4.66 11.18
C ARG A 18 -7.42 -4.05 10.10
N LEU A 19 -7.98 -2.87 10.36
CA LEU A 19 -8.99 -2.25 9.50
C LEU A 19 -8.51 -2.01 8.07
N HIS A 20 -7.31 -1.43 7.88
CA HIS A 20 -6.75 -1.20 6.55
C HIS A 20 -6.61 -2.49 5.71
N ARG A 21 -6.35 -3.66 6.34
CA ARG A 21 -6.27 -4.93 5.60
C ARG A 21 -7.65 -5.39 5.17
N LEU A 22 -8.68 -5.16 5.99
CA LEU A 22 -10.05 -5.49 5.63
C LEU A 22 -10.49 -4.65 4.42
N ILE A 23 -10.33 -3.33 4.51
CA ILE A 23 -10.71 -2.39 3.44
C ILE A 23 -9.95 -2.69 2.15
N ALA A 24 -8.65 -3.01 2.22
CA ALA A 24 -7.87 -3.38 1.04
C ALA A 24 -8.39 -4.68 0.38
N GLN A 25 -8.79 -5.69 1.16
CA GLN A 25 -9.36 -6.94 0.63
C GLN A 25 -10.72 -6.70 -0.01
N GLU A 26 -11.59 -5.93 0.65
CA GLU A 26 -12.89 -5.54 0.12
C GLU A 26 -12.74 -4.79 -1.20
N ARG A 27 -11.77 -3.86 -1.29
CA ARG A 27 -11.50 -3.08 -2.50
C ARG A 27 -10.95 -3.93 -3.64
N LEU A 28 -10.14 -4.95 -3.34
CA LEU A 28 -9.61 -5.91 -4.31
C LEU A 28 -10.65 -6.97 -4.74
N GLY A 29 -11.73 -7.15 -3.98
CA GLY A 29 -12.69 -8.25 -4.19
C GLY A 29 -12.11 -9.64 -3.93
N ARG A 30 -10.94 -9.74 -3.30
CA ARG A 30 -10.26 -10.99 -2.96
C ARG A 30 -9.45 -10.87 -1.66
N PRO A 31 -9.17 -11.98 -0.95
CA PRO A 31 -8.25 -11.95 0.17
C PRO A 31 -6.84 -11.53 -0.27
N LEU A 32 -6.07 -10.97 0.68
CA LEU A 32 -4.67 -10.65 0.45
C LEU A 32 -3.87 -11.94 0.35
N LEU A 33 -3.03 -12.04 -0.68
CA LEU A 33 -2.14 -13.17 -0.89
C LEU A 33 -1.04 -13.19 0.19
N PRO A 34 -0.46 -14.38 0.46
CA PRO A 34 0.72 -14.48 1.29
C PRO A 34 1.84 -13.56 0.76
N GLY A 35 2.35 -12.68 1.62
CA GLY A 35 3.39 -11.72 1.27
C GLY A 35 2.90 -10.33 0.87
N GLU A 36 1.61 -10.16 0.53
CA GLU A 36 1.06 -8.84 0.22
C GLU A 36 0.99 -7.94 1.48
N VAL A 37 1.43 -6.69 1.30
CA VAL A 37 1.53 -5.68 2.37
C VAL A 37 0.75 -4.44 1.97
N VAL A 38 -0.05 -3.91 2.91
CA VAL A 38 -0.79 -2.67 2.70
C VAL A 38 0.06 -1.48 3.18
N HIS A 39 0.26 -0.52 2.30
CA HIS A 39 0.95 0.74 2.54
C HIS A 39 -0.06 1.90 2.58
N HIS A 40 0.19 2.89 3.44
CA HIS A 40 -0.61 4.12 3.51
C HIS A 40 0.16 5.22 2.78
N ARG A 41 -0.41 5.79 1.72
CA ARG A 41 0.27 6.75 0.82
C ARG A 41 0.71 8.01 1.58
N ASP A 42 -0.14 8.50 2.47
CA ASP A 42 0.14 9.67 3.32
C ASP A 42 1.06 9.38 4.53
N GLY A 43 1.42 8.11 4.75
CA GLY A 43 2.21 7.67 5.90
C GLY A 43 1.44 7.65 7.24
N ASN A 44 0.16 8.04 7.27
CA ASN A 44 -0.68 8.02 8.46
C ASN A 44 -1.42 6.69 8.58
N SER A 45 -1.02 5.85 9.54
CA SER A 45 -1.61 4.53 9.77
C SER A 45 -3.05 4.53 10.30
N LEU A 46 -3.61 5.71 10.61
CA LEU A 46 -4.99 5.89 11.03
C LEU A 46 -5.91 6.35 9.89
N ASN A 47 -5.36 6.84 8.78
CA ASN A 47 -6.14 7.22 7.60
C ASN A 47 -6.43 5.99 6.73
N ASN A 48 -7.56 5.34 6.97
CA ASN A 48 -7.94 4.10 6.32
C ASN A 48 -8.81 4.30 5.06
N ALA A 49 -8.85 5.51 4.48
CA ALA A 49 -9.58 5.77 3.24
C ALA A 49 -9.08 4.82 2.12
N PRO A 50 -9.97 4.12 1.36
CA PRO A 50 -9.56 3.14 0.36
C PRO A 50 -8.53 3.65 -0.65
N GLU A 51 -8.65 4.91 -1.07
CA GLU A 51 -7.75 5.63 -1.97
C GLU A 51 -6.36 5.89 -1.37
N ASN A 52 -6.25 5.97 -0.04
CA ASN A 52 -4.99 6.12 0.68
C ASN A 52 -4.25 4.79 0.86
N LEU A 53 -4.89 3.65 0.56
CA LEU A 53 -4.32 2.32 0.74
C LEU A 53 -3.74 1.80 -0.58
N LEU A 54 -2.52 1.28 -0.52
CA LEU A 54 -1.83 0.64 -1.63
C LEU A 54 -1.41 -0.76 -1.24
N VAL A 55 -1.80 -1.78 -2.02
CA VAL A 55 -1.36 -3.16 -1.81
C VAL A 55 -0.08 -3.39 -2.60
N LEU A 56 0.97 -3.86 -1.90
CA LEU A 56 2.29 -4.11 -2.44
C LEU A 56 2.57 -5.62 -2.44
N PRO A 57 3.30 -6.14 -3.44
CA PRO A 57 3.48 -7.59 -3.63
C PRO A 57 4.38 -8.23 -2.57
N SER A 58 5.21 -7.45 -1.87
CA SER A 58 6.11 -7.98 -0.86
C SER A 58 6.55 -6.94 0.17
N GLN A 59 7.00 -7.43 1.33
CA GLN A 59 7.66 -6.61 2.34
C GLN A 59 8.95 -5.94 1.81
N ARG A 60 9.69 -6.60 0.92
CA ARG A 60 10.88 -6.02 0.26
C ARG A 60 10.50 -4.80 -0.56
N TYR A 61 9.44 -4.90 -1.36
CA TYR A 61 8.95 -3.79 -2.16
C TYR A 61 8.46 -2.63 -1.28
N HIS A 62 7.72 -2.92 -0.20
CA HIS A 62 7.33 -1.93 0.79
C HIS A 62 8.54 -1.20 1.41
N ALA A 63 9.59 -1.93 1.78
CA ALA A 63 10.80 -1.34 2.35
C ALA A 63 11.55 -0.45 1.34
N HIS A 64 11.61 -0.87 0.07
CA HIS A 64 12.20 -0.08 -1.01
C HIS A 64 11.43 1.23 -1.22
N LEU A 65 10.09 1.14 -1.35
CA LEU A 65 9.21 2.31 -1.50
C LEU A 65 9.38 3.28 -0.33
N GLU A 66 9.35 2.79 0.92
CA GLU A 66 9.58 3.61 2.11
C GLU A 66 10.94 4.31 2.10
N CYS A 67 11.99 3.64 1.60
CA CYS A 67 13.32 4.24 1.45
C CYS A 67 13.30 5.39 0.45
N CYS A 68 12.69 5.18 -0.73
CA CYS A 68 12.53 6.20 -1.76
C CYS A 68 11.74 7.42 -1.22
N LEU A 69 10.56 7.19 -0.64
CA LEU A 69 9.71 8.26 -0.08
C LEU A 69 10.38 9.02 1.06
N ARG A 70 11.26 8.38 1.84
CA ARG A 70 12.06 9.07 2.88
C ARG A 70 13.14 9.96 2.28
N ARG A 71 13.79 9.52 1.21
CA ARG A 71 14.83 10.29 0.52
C ARG A 71 14.23 11.50 -0.19
N GLU A 72 13.09 11.30 -0.85
CA GLU A 72 12.32 12.38 -1.48
C GLU A 72 11.89 13.47 -0.49
N ARG A 73 11.35 13.07 0.67
CA ARG A 73 11.03 14.00 1.77
C ARG A 73 12.24 14.77 2.32
N ARG A 74 13.46 14.29 2.09
CA ARG A 74 14.73 14.97 2.45
C ARG A 74 15.29 15.83 1.31
N GLY A 75 14.58 15.95 0.18
CA GLY A 75 15.07 16.65 -1.00
C GLY A 75 16.22 15.92 -1.72
N GLN A 76 16.35 14.60 -1.52
CA GLN A 76 17.37 13.78 -2.16
C GLN A 76 16.68 12.75 -3.08
N PRO A 77 16.11 13.16 -4.22
CA PRO A 77 15.48 12.22 -5.14
C PRO A 77 16.49 11.16 -5.60
N MET A 78 16.00 9.96 -5.92
CA MET A 78 16.84 8.97 -6.58
C MET A 78 17.24 9.46 -7.97
N LEU A 79 18.24 8.82 -8.58
CA LEU A 79 18.88 9.27 -9.83
C LEU A 79 17.90 9.50 -11.00
N PHE A 80 16.67 8.97 -10.91
CA PHE A 80 15.60 9.09 -11.92
C PHE A 80 14.22 9.16 -11.25
N PRO A 81 13.78 10.33 -10.73
CA PRO A 81 12.48 10.48 -10.09
C PRO A 81 11.30 10.33 -11.07
N GLU A 82 11.51 10.63 -12.36
CA GLU A 82 10.49 10.56 -13.42
C GLU A 82 10.04 9.10 -13.67
N LEU A 83 10.94 8.15 -13.48
CA LEU A 83 10.66 6.71 -13.57
C LEU A 83 9.76 6.21 -12.42
N LEU A 84 9.69 6.97 -11.33
CA LEU A 84 8.83 6.72 -10.16
C LEU A 84 7.51 7.49 -10.23
N GLU A 85 7.35 8.47 -11.12
CA GLU A 85 6.09 9.22 -11.28
C GLU A 85 4.91 8.30 -11.58
N GLY A 86 5.12 7.20 -12.29
CA GLY A 86 4.07 6.19 -12.50
C GLY A 86 3.58 5.50 -11.22
N ALA A 87 4.38 5.49 -10.15
CA ALA A 87 4.00 4.92 -8.86
C ALA A 87 3.29 5.93 -7.93
N THR A 88 3.54 7.23 -8.12
CA THR A 88 3.02 8.32 -7.29
C THR A 88 1.89 9.13 -7.95
N SER A 89 1.73 9.06 -9.28
CA SER A 89 0.82 9.91 -10.00
C SER A 89 -0.66 9.60 -9.73
N LEU A 90 -1.41 10.66 -9.48
CA LEU A 90 -2.84 10.77 -9.16
C LEU A 90 -3.79 10.37 -10.29
N TYR A 91 -3.39 9.46 -11.17
CA TYR A 91 -4.29 8.92 -12.19
C TYR A 91 -4.96 7.64 -11.69
N SER A 92 -6.26 7.57 -11.91
CA SER A 92 -7.07 6.36 -11.92
C SER A 92 -6.71 5.41 -13.07
N GLY A 93 -5.45 5.43 -13.52
CA GLY A 93 -4.88 4.60 -14.56
C GLY A 93 -3.71 3.88 -13.94
N SER A 94 -3.92 2.61 -13.62
CA SER A 94 -2.96 1.82 -12.87
C SER A 94 -1.66 1.61 -13.67
N LEU A 95 -0.51 1.73 -13.01
CA LEU A 95 0.74 1.08 -13.45
C LEU A 95 0.60 -0.47 -13.50
N PHE A 96 -0.56 -0.99 -13.10
CA PHE A 96 -0.96 -2.38 -13.05
C PHE A 96 -1.90 -2.81 -14.21
N GLU A 97 -2.29 -1.92 -15.13
CA GLU A 97 -3.08 -2.32 -16.32
C GLU A 97 -2.19 -3.06 -17.32
N ASN A 98 -0.86 -2.91 -17.22
CA ASN A 98 0.14 -3.56 -18.07
C ASN A 98 0.91 -4.70 -17.38
N ILE A 99 0.41 -5.26 -16.27
CA ILE A 99 0.88 -6.56 -15.75
C ILE A 99 -0.18 -7.65 -16.04
N TYR A 100 -0.79 -7.55 -17.21
CA TYR A 100 -1.26 -8.70 -17.99
C TYR A 100 -0.56 -8.60 -19.35
N LEU A 101 0.67 -9.09 -19.41
CA LEU A 101 1.24 -9.57 -20.66
C LEU A 101 1.59 -11.03 -20.43
N ASP A 102 1.01 -11.86 -21.29
CA ASP A 102 1.07 -13.31 -21.34
C ASP A 102 2.45 -13.89 -20.98
N SER A 103 2.45 -14.89 -20.11
CA SER A 103 3.21 -16.14 -20.21
C SER A 103 2.82 -17.09 -19.08
#